data_AF-A0A8H2PKI9-F1
#
_entry.id   AF-A0A8H2PKI9-F1
#
_cell.length_a   1.000
_cell.length_b   1.000
_cell.length_c   1.000
_cell.angle_alpha   90.00
_cell.angle_beta   90.00
_cell.angle_gamma   90.00
#
_symmetry.space_group_name_H-M   'P 1'
#
loop_
_entity.id
_entity.type
_entity.pdbx_description
1 polymer ?
#
loop_
_entity_poly.entity_id
_entity_poly.type
_entity_poly.pdbx_seq_one_letter_code
_entity_poly.pdbx_strand_id
1 'polypeptide(L)'
;FSLFGENTPENLKLLSDPLLRPMSHLMIDEFQDVSPQIVSWIRASLREIRSRGPAMHVGRGAQRSSLLCVGDDWQSIYGWRGSSPKYFMEFNQQFPAPSTTRVMLGENYRSHQHIIDAAEHIVRAAPAIPGKKAKASGTPKALVPVTVLERDDAA
;
A
#
# COMPACT_ATOMS: atom_id res chain seq x y z
N PHE A 1 8.45 -12.85 -9.34
CA PHE A 1 8.05 -11.55 -9.93
C PHE A 1 8.70 -11.27 -11.28
N SER A 2 10.04 -11.36 -11.42
CA SER A 2 10.70 -11.09 -12.72
C SER A 2 10.24 -11.97 -13.89
N LEU A 3 9.85 -13.21 -13.62
CA LEU A 3 9.36 -14.15 -14.65
C LEU A 3 7.90 -13.88 -15.07
N PHE A 4 7.10 -13.22 -14.25
CA PHE A 4 5.68 -12.98 -14.50
C PHE A 4 5.42 -11.48 -14.38
N GLY A 5 5.76 -10.71 -15.41
CA GLY A 5 5.62 -9.25 -15.39
C GLY A 5 5.26 -8.69 -16.75
N GLU A 6 5.24 -7.38 -16.87
CA GLU A 6 4.90 -6.69 -18.12
C GLU A 6 5.91 -6.96 -19.24
N ASN A 7 7.15 -7.34 -18.88
CA ASN A 7 8.21 -7.70 -19.84
C ASN A 7 8.13 -9.15 -20.32
N THR A 8 7.38 -10.01 -19.62
CA THR A 8 7.22 -11.45 -19.95
C THR A 8 5.75 -11.90 -19.77
N PRO A 9 4.78 -11.22 -20.41
CA PRO A 9 3.36 -11.48 -20.19
C PRO A 9 2.91 -12.86 -20.67
N GLU A 10 3.61 -13.46 -21.63
CA GLU A 10 3.37 -14.81 -22.14
C GLU A 10 3.42 -15.88 -21.05
N ASN A 11 4.24 -15.71 -20.02
CA ASN A 11 4.33 -16.68 -18.93
C ASN A 11 3.03 -16.78 -18.14
N LEU A 12 2.27 -15.68 -18.00
CA LEU A 12 0.95 -15.71 -17.34
C LEU A 12 -0.08 -16.50 -18.14
N LYS A 13 0.05 -16.58 -19.48
CA LYS A 13 -0.86 -17.37 -20.33
C LYS A 13 -0.70 -18.87 -20.10
N LEU A 14 0.47 -19.31 -19.65
CA LEU A 14 0.74 -20.72 -19.32
C LEU A 14 0.03 -21.17 -18.03
N LEU A 15 -0.42 -20.24 -17.20
CA LEU A 15 -1.14 -20.54 -15.97
C LEU A 15 -2.61 -20.87 -16.29
N SER A 16 -3.14 -21.90 -15.63
CA SER A 16 -4.54 -22.30 -15.78
C SER A 16 -5.49 -21.33 -15.07
N ASP A 17 -6.75 -21.30 -15.50
CA ASP A 17 -7.78 -20.45 -14.88
C ASP A 17 -7.92 -20.67 -13.37
N PRO A 18 -7.92 -21.91 -12.84
CA PRO A 18 -7.97 -22.14 -11.39
C PRO A 18 -6.82 -21.51 -10.60
N LEU A 19 -5.63 -21.35 -11.21
CA LEU A 19 -4.47 -20.72 -10.56
C LEU A 19 -4.58 -19.20 -10.54
N LEU A 20 -5.12 -18.58 -11.60
CA LEU A 20 -5.24 -17.13 -11.70
C LEU A 20 -6.52 -16.57 -11.07
N ARG A 21 -7.59 -17.36 -11.02
CA ARG A 21 -8.91 -16.93 -10.52
C ARG A 21 -8.86 -16.38 -9.07
N PRO A 22 -8.09 -16.95 -8.11
CA PRO A 22 -7.93 -16.35 -6.78
C PRO A 22 -7.31 -14.95 -6.78
N MET A 23 -6.54 -14.60 -7.82
CA MET A 23 -5.90 -13.30 -7.97
C MET A 23 -6.79 -12.26 -8.65
N SER A 24 -8.05 -12.58 -8.94
CA SER A 24 -9.00 -11.63 -9.53
C SER A 24 -9.32 -10.46 -8.61
N HIS A 25 -9.17 -10.64 -7.30
CA HIS A 25 -9.36 -9.59 -6.29
C HIS A 25 -8.14 -9.57 -5.39
N LEU A 26 -7.28 -8.55 -5.55
CA LEU A 26 -6.06 -8.40 -4.76
C LEU A 26 -6.25 -7.31 -3.70
N MET A 27 -5.83 -7.61 -2.48
CA MET A 27 -5.65 -6.63 -1.41
C MET A 27 -4.17 -6.63 -1.02
N ILE A 28 -3.55 -5.46 -1.02
CA ILE A 28 -2.14 -5.29 -0.72
C ILE A 28 -1.99 -4.25 0.37
N ASP A 29 -1.44 -4.66 1.50
CA ASP A 29 -1.07 -3.78 2.60
C ASP A 29 0.37 -3.28 2.43
N GLU A 30 0.74 -2.21 3.14
CA GLU A 30 2.07 -1.59 3.08
C GLU A 30 2.53 -1.24 1.65
N PHE A 31 1.60 -0.74 0.83
CA PHE A 31 1.84 -0.54 -0.60
C PHE A 31 2.95 0.47 -0.91
N GLN A 32 3.28 1.36 0.02
CA GLN A 32 4.37 2.32 -0.12
C GLN A 32 5.74 1.65 -0.30
N ASP A 33 5.91 0.41 0.16
CA ASP A 33 7.17 -0.31 0.13
C ASP A 33 7.22 -1.40 -0.96
N VAL A 34 6.33 -1.31 -1.95
CA VAL A 34 6.30 -2.21 -3.10
C VAL A 34 7.36 -1.81 -4.14
N SER A 35 8.05 -2.81 -4.70
CA SER A 35 9.07 -2.61 -5.74
C SER A 35 8.48 -2.55 -7.15
N PRO A 36 9.20 -1.96 -8.14
CA PRO A 36 8.78 -1.95 -9.54
C PRO A 36 8.42 -3.32 -10.10
N GLN A 37 9.12 -4.38 -9.68
CA GLN A 37 8.89 -5.74 -10.17
C GLN A 37 7.57 -6.30 -9.68
N ILE A 38 7.17 -5.98 -8.44
CA ILE A 38 5.87 -6.39 -7.90
C ILE A 38 4.76 -5.61 -8.59
N VAL A 39 4.92 -4.29 -8.79
CA VAL A 39 3.96 -3.48 -9.57
C VAL A 39 3.75 -4.05 -10.97
N SER A 40 4.85 -4.40 -11.65
CA SER A 40 4.81 -5.01 -12.98
C SER A 40 4.04 -6.33 -12.99
N TRP A 41 4.28 -7.18 -11.98
CA TRP A 41 3.53 -8.44 -11.82
C TRP A 41 2.04 -8.19 -11.57
N ILE A 42 1.67 -7.28 -10.66
CA ILE A 42 0.25 -6.96 -10.37
C ILE A 42 -0.46 -6.53 -11.66
N ARG A 43 0.14 -5.60 -12.42
CA ARG A 43 -0.44 -5.12 -13.69
C ARG A 43 -0.61 -6.24 -14.70
N ALA A 44 0.43 -7.04 -14.91
CA ALA A 44 0.42 -8.13 -15.87
C ALA A 44 -0.65 -9.18 -15.48
N SER A 45 -0.73 -9.56 -14.21
CA SER A 45 -1.74 -10.49 -13.70
C SER A 45 -3.16 -9.96 -13.87
N LEU A 46 -3.43 -8.71 -13.49
CA LEU A 46 -4.76 -8.10 -13.65
C LEU A 46 -5.15 -7.94 -15.13
N ARG A 47 -4.17 -7.70 -16.02
CA ARG A 47 -4.37 -7.64 -17.47
C ARG A 47 -4.75 -9.01 -18.03
N GLU A 48 -4.02 -10.05 -17.67
CA GLU A 48 -4.28 -11.42 -18.11
C GLU A 48 -5.66 -11.92 -17.64
N ILE A 49 -6.00 -11.69 -16.37
CA ILE A 49 -7.31 -12.04 -15.81
C ILE A 49 -8.44 -11.35 -16.60
N ARG A 50 -8.24 -10.07 -16.96
CA ARG A 50 -9.21 -9.30 -17.73
C ARG A 50 -9.34 -9.82 -19.17
N SER A 51 -8.25 -10.22 -19.82
CA SER A 51 -8.30 -10.74 -21.19
C SER A 51 -9.01 -12.10 -21.31
N ARG A 52 -9.02 -12.90 -20.24
CA ARG A 52 -9.77 -14.16 -20.17
C ARG A 52 -11.28 -13.99 -19.95
N GLY A 53 -11.73 -12.76 -19.70
CA GLY A 53 -13.13 -12.41 -19.70
C GLY A 53 -13.89 -12.73 -18.40
N PRO A 54 -15.23 -12.57 -18.41
CA PRO A 54 -16.04 -12.54 -17.20
C PRO A 54 -16.01 -13.81 -16.35
N ALA A 55 -15.72 -14.97 -16.96
CA ALA A 55 -15.62 -16.25 -16.27
C ALA A 55 -14.47 -16.29 -15.24
N MET A 56 -13.53 -15.35 -15.29
CA MET A 56 -12.47 -15.23 -14.30
C MET A 56 -12.87 -14.47 -13.04
N HIS A 57 -13.98 -13.72 -13.06
CA HIS A 57 -14.40 -12.92 -11.92
C HIS A 57 -15.14 -13.80 -10.91
N VAL A 58 -14.68 -13.78 -9.66
CA VAL A 58 -15.23 -14.59 -8.57
C VAL A 58 -15.76 -13.70 -7.46
N GLY A 59 -17.00 -13.96 -7.04
CA GLY A 59 -17.67 -13.18 -6.00
C GLY A 59 -19.04 -12.71 -6.45
N ARG A 60 -19.95 -12.54 -5.49
CA ARG A 60 -21.35 -12.18 -5.77
C ARG A 60 -21.40 -10.77 -6.37
N GLY A 61 -21.78 -10.66 -7.65
CA GLY A 61 -21.86 -9.38 -8.36
C GLY A 61 -20.53 -8.83 -8.87
N ALA A 62 -19.43 -9.59 -8.77
CA ALA A 62 -18.13 -9.18 -9.30
C ALA A 62 -18.15 -9.19 -10.84
N GLN A 63 -18.21 -8.00 -11.44
CA GLN A 63 -18.19 -7.85 -12.90
C GLN A 63 -16.77 -7.71 -13.48
N ARG A 64 -15.77 -7.43 -12.62
CA ARG A 64 -14.39 -7.10 -12.99
C ARG A 64 -13.43 -7.53 -11.89
N SER A 65 -12.17 -7.79 -12.24
CA SER A 65 -11.08 -7.85 -11.26
C SER A 65 -10.88 -6.52 -10.54
N SER A 66 -10.40 -6.56 -9.30
CA SER A 66 -10.18 -5.37 -8.46
C SER A 66 -8.84 -5.41 -7.73
N LEU A 67 -8.32 -4.21 -7.44
CA LEU A 67 -7.12 -4.00 -6.63
C LEU A 67 -7.47 -3.02 -5.51
N LEU A 68 -7.25 -3.44 -4.26
CA LEU A 68 -7.30 -2.59 -3.08
C LEU A 68 -5.89 -2.48 -2.53
N CYS A 69 -5.40 -1.26 -2.38
CA CYS A 69 -4.10 -1.00 -1.77
C CYS A 69 -4.27 -0.12 -0.53
N VAL A 70 -3.60 -0.49 0.54
CA VAL A 70 -3.50 0.26 1.79
C VAL A 70 -2.03 0.61 2.01
N GLY A 71 -1.76 1.80 2.53
CA GLY A 71 -0.40 2.25 2.77
C GLY A 71 -0.31 3.69 3.25
N ASP A 72 0.90 4.10 3.60
CA ASP A 72 1.25 5.46 4.02
C ASP A 72 2.61 5.85 3.47
N ASP A 73 2.68 6.91 2.66
CA ASP A 73 3.94 7.38 2.06
C ASP A 73 4.97 7.85 3.10
N TRP A 74 4.54 8.31 4.28
CA TRP A 74 5.42 8.70 5.39
C TRP A 74 6.14 7.51 6.03
N GLN A 75 5.66 6.29 5.77
CA GLN A 75 6.17 5.06 6.36
C GLN A 75 6.99 4.24 5.36
N SER A 76 7.34 4.79 4.19
CA SER A 76 8.20 4.09 3.25
C SER A 76 9.65 4.12 3.72
N ILE A 77 10.18 2.95 4.09
CA ILE A 77 11.53 2.79 4.63
C ILE A 77 12.37 1.76 3.86
N TYR A 78 11.79 1.09 2.85
CA TYR A 78 12.48 0.06 2.07
C TYR A 78 13.09 0.57 0.75
N GLY A 79 13.32 1.88 0.61
CA GLY A 79 13.93 2.49 -0.58
C GLY A 79 15.29 1.87 -0.97
N TRP A 80 16.10 1.45 0.02
CA TRP A 80 17.38 0.77 -0.19
C TRP A 80 17.23 -0.62 -0.86
N ARG A 81 16.05 -1.24 -0.80
CA ARG A 81 15.71 -2.49 -1.51
C ARG A 81 15.08 -2.23 -2.89
N GLY A 82 15.02 -0.97 -3.32
CA GLY A 82 14.41 -0.57 -4.59
C GLY A 82 12.91 -0.37 -4.55
N SER A 83 12.29 -0.33 -3.36
CA SER A 83 10.89 0.08 -3.20
C SER A 83 10.71 1.56 -3.53
N SER A 84 9.52 1.94 -3.99
CA SER A 84 9.23 3.33 -4.33
C SER A 84 7.82 3.75 -3.92
N PRO A 85 7.65 4.70 -2.99
CA PRO A 85 6.34 5.20 -2.60
C PRO A 85 5.63 5.95 -3.73
N LYS A 86 6.33 6.30 -4.82
CA LYS A 86 5.77 6.89 -6.03
C LYS A 86 4.60 6.07 -6.58
N TYR A 87 4.68 4.74 -6.51
CA TYR A 87 3.59 3.88 -7.00
C TYR A 87 2.30 4.02 -6.19
N PHE A 88 2.42 4.31 -4.90
CA PHE A 88 1.30 4.59 -4.02
C PHE A 88 0.78 6.02 -4.23
N MET A 89 1.68 7.02 -4.28
CA MET A 89 1.32 8.42 -4.45
C MET A 89 0.64 8.70 -5.80
N GLU A 90 1.08 8.01 -6.86
CA GLU A 90 0.56 8.15 -8.22
C GLU A 90 -0.41 7.02 -8.60
N PHE A 91 -1.07 6.38 -7.62
CA PHE A 91 -1.86 5.15 -7.82
C PHE A 91 -2.78 5.17 -9.06
N ASN A 92 -3.53 6.25 -9.29
CA ASN A 92 -4.44 6.37 -10.43
C ASN A 92 -3.74 6.32 -11.79
N GLN A 93 -2.53 6.87 -11.88
CA GLN A 93 -1.71 6.80 -13.10
C GLN A 93 -1.09 5.41 -13.26
N GLN A 94 -0.70 4.80 -12.14
CA GLN A 94 -0.01 3.52 -12.11
C GLN A 94 -0.97 2.32 -12.28
N PHE A 95 -2.26 2.46 -11.94
CA PHE A 95 -3.29 1.44 -12.11
C PHE A 95 -4.58 2.02 -12.72
N PRO A 96 -4.58 2.31 -14.03
CA PRO A 96 -5.76 2.85 -14.70
C PRO A 96 -6.96 1.89 -14.59
N ALA A 97 -8.07 2.41 -14.09
CA ALA A 97 -9.31 1.67 -13.92
C ALA A 97 -10.52 2.53 -14.34
N PRO A 98 -11.66 1.92 -14.70
CA PRO A 98 -12.89 2.65 -15.01
C PRO A 98 -13.42 3.48 -13.83
N SER A 99 -13.09 3.06 -12.60
CA SER A 99 -13.41 3.75 -11.36
C SER A 99 -12.30 3.50 -10.36
N THR A 100 -11.93 4.54 -9.61
CA THR A 100 -10.97 4.47 -8.52
C THR A 100 -11.48 5.32 -7.36
N THR A 101 -11.54 4.72 -6.18
CA THR A 101 -11.95 5.40 -4.96
C THR A 101 -10.74 5.57 -4.06
N ARG A 102 -10.43 6.81 -3.68
CA ARG A 102 -9.43 7.11 -2.65
C ARG A 102 -10.13 7.34 -1.32
N VAL A 103 -9.74 6.59 -0.30
CA VAL A 103 -10.20 6.78 1.08
C VAL A 103 -9.03 7.27 1.92
N MET A 104 -9.20 8.40 2.59
CA MET A 104 -8.20 8.97 3.50
C MET A 104 -8.64 8.74 4.95
N LEU A 105 -7.82 8.05 5.73
CA LEU A 105 -8.06 7.81 7.15
C LEU A 105 -7.25 8.83 7.96
N GLY A 106 -7.90 9.91 8.40
CA GLY A 106 -7.24 10.99 9.16
C GLY A 106 -7.26 10.81 10.68
N GLU A 107 -8.08 9.88 11.18
CA GLU A 107 -8.22 9.61 12.61
C GLU A 107 -7.25 8.50 13.04
N ASN A 108 -6.45 8.81 14.05
CA ASN A 108 -5.50 7.88 14.65
C ASN A 108 -6.12 7.27 15.91
N TYR A 109 -6.32 5.96 15.87
CA TYR A 109 -6.89 5.19 16.99
C TYR A 109 -5.82 4.53 17.87
N ARG A 110 -4.52 4.66 17.52
CA ARG A 110 -3.40 3.99 18.18
C ARG A 110 -2.79 4.83 19.30
N SER A 111 -2.64 6.14 19.06
CA SER A 111 -1.79 7.02 19.85
C SER A 111 -2.55 8.26 20.32
N HIS A 112 -2.16 8.78 21.49
CA HIS A 112 -2.66 10.05 21.99
C HIS A 112 -2.07 11.22 21.18
N GLN A 113 -2.77 12.37 21.19
CA GLN A 113 -2.41 13.53 20.36
C GLN A 113 -0.97 14.00 20.55
N HIS A 114 -0.43 14.00 21.79
CA HIS A 114 0.95 14.44 22.04
C HIS A 114 2.01 13.55 21.37
N ILE A 115 1.76 12.24 21.21
CA ILE A 115 2.66 11.34 20.47
C ILE A 115 2.60 11.65 18.97
N ILE A 116 1.39 11.90 18.46
CA ILE A 116 1.17 12.28 17.06
C ILE A 116 1.86 13.60 16.76
N ASP A 117 1.69 14.61 17.63
CA ASP A 117 2.29 15.93 17.49
C ASP A 117 3.82 15.85 17.49
N ALA A 118 4.40 15.02 18.36
CA ALA A 118 5.85 14.79 18.39
C ALA A 118 6.36 14.12 17.10
N ALA A 119 5.65 13.10 16.59
CA ALA A 119 5.99 12.45 15.33
C ALA A 119 5.86 13.41 14.13
N GLU A 120 4.78 14.19 14.07
CA GLU A 120 4.59 15.21 13.04
C GLU A 120 5.68 16.28 13.09
N HIS A 121 6.13 16.67 14.29
CA HIS A 121 7.22 17.64 14.45
C HIS A 121 8.52 17.14 13.80
N ILE A 122 8.86 15.87 13.98
CA ILE A 122 10.04 15.24 13.35
C ILE A 122 9.88 15.22 11.83
N VAL A 123 8.72 14.79 11.32
CA VAL A 123 8.47 14.69 9.88
C VAL A 123 8.48 16.04 9.18
N ARG A 124 8.00 17.12 9.83
CA ARG A 124 8.01 18.48 9.26
C ARG A 124 9.41 19.01 8.96
N ALA A 125 10.44 18.49 9.62
CA ALA A 125 11.82 18.85 9.31
C ALA A 125 12.32 18.24 7.99
N ALA A 126 11.63 17.23 7.45
CA ALA A 126 11.99 16.56 6.19
C ALA A 126 11.40 17.32 4.98
N PRO A 127 12.22 17.98 4.14
CA PRO A 127 11.73 18.86 3.06
C PRO A 127 10.95 18.13 1.96
N ALA A 128 11.21 16.82 1.79
CA ALA A 128 10.64 16.01 0.74
C ALA A 128 9.23 15.48 1.06
N ILE A 129 8.72 15.72 2.27
CA ILE A 129 7.48 15.12 2.75
C ILE A 129 6.36 16.18 2.78
N PRO A 130 5.29 16.04 1.97
CA PRO A 130 4.14 16.93 2.05
C PRO A 130 3.51 16.88 3.45
N GLY A 131 3.15 18.04 3.99
CA GLY A 131 2.51 18.12 5.31
C GLY A 131 1.16 17.41 5.33
N LYS A 132 1.01 16.46 6.25
CA LYS A 132 -0.26 15.83 6.66
C LYS A 132 -0.50 16.15 8.12
N LYS A 133 -1.76 16.06 8.55
CA LYS A 133 -2.14 16.16 9.95
C LYS A 133 -3.02 14.99 10.34
N ALA A 134 -2.71 14.34 11.46
CA ALA A 134 -3.53 13.30 12.04
C ALA A 134 -4.15 13.78 13.36
N LYS A 135 -5.36 13.30 13.64
CA LYS A 135 -6.07 13.60 14.89
C LYS A 135 -6.24 12.33 15.69
N ALA A 136 -5.86 12.34 16.96
CA ALA A 136 -6.16 11.24 17.87
C ALA A 136 -7.68 11.08 18.01
N SER A 137 -8.14 9.83 17.94
CA SER A 137 -9.51 9.47 18.27
C SER A 137 -9.68 9.35 19.78
N GLY A 138 -10.89 9.68 20.26
CA GLY A 138 -11.23 9.63 21.68
C GLY A 138 -10.94 10.92 22.46
N THR A 139 -11.11 10.83 23.79
CA THR A 139 -10.95 11.99 24.68
C THR A 139 -9.47 12.27 24.96
N PRO A 140 -9.08 13.56 25.04
CA PRO A 140 -7.75 13.92 25.52
C PRO A 140 -7.47 13.31 26.88
N LYS A 141 -6.36 12.57 27.02
CA LYS A 141 -5.90 12.05 28.30
C LYS A 141 -4.84 12.98 28.88
N ALA A 142 -4.79 13.06 30.21
CA ALA A 142 -3.73 13.76 30.91
C ALA A 142 -2.37 13.11 30.61
N LEU A 143 -1.33 13.93 30.52
CA LEU A 143 0.04 13.46 30.34
C LEU A 143 0.45 12.66 31.59
N VAL A 144 1.05 11.50 31.36
CA VAL A 144 1.65 10.68 32.42
C VAL A 144 3.18 10.81 32.34
N PRO A 145 3.88 10.83 33.48
CA PRO A 145 5.34 10.78 33.48
C PRO A 145 5.83 9.53 32.75
N VAL A 146 6.90 9.68 31.95
CA VAL A 146 7.57 8.57 31.29
C VAL A 146 8.98 8.42 31.86
N THR A 147 9.43 7.18 32.06
CA THR A 147 10.82 6.90 32.41
C THR A 147 11.60 6.74 31.12
N VAL A 148 12.58 7.62 30.89
CA VAL A 148 13.53 7.46 29.78
C VAL A 148 14.60 6.47 30.24
N LEU A 149 14.73 5.38 29.50
CA LEU A 149 15.79 4.40 29.71
C LEU A 149 16.91 4.71 28.73
N GLU A 150 18.15 4.71 29.22
CA GLU A 150 19.32 4.75 28.36
C GLU A 150 19.43 3.46 27.56
N ARG A 151 19.96 3.57 26.34
CA ARG A 151 20.20 2.41 25.49
C ARG A 151 21.25 1.52 26.14
N ASP A 152 20.93 0.23 26.31
CA ASP A 152 21.92 -0.77 26.72
C ASP A 152 22.74 -1.19 25.50
N ASP A 153 23.94 -0.63 25.36
CA ASP A 153 24.87 -0.94 24.26
C ASP A 153 25.61 -2.28 24.46
N ALA A 154 25.32 -3.04 25.53
CA ALA A 154 26.00 -4.29 25.86
C ALA A 154 25.29 -5.58 25.35
N ALA A 155 24.21 -5.47 24.59
CA ALA A 155 23.41 -6.60 24.08
C ALA A 155 23.71 -7.00 22.62
#